data_AF-A0A1B9NKU5-F1
#
_entry.id   AF-A0A1B9NKU5-F1
#
_cell.length_a   1.000
_cell.length_b   1.000
_cell.length_c   1.000
_cell.angle_alpha   90.00
_cell.angle_beta   90.00
_cell.angle_gamma   90.00
#
_symmetry.space_group_name_H-M   'P 1'
#
loop_
_entity.id
_entity.type
_entity.pdbx_description
1 polymer ?
#
loop_
_entity_poly.entity_id
_entity_poly.type
_entity_poly.pdbx_seq_one_letter_code
_entity_poly.pdbx_strand_id
1 'polypeptide(L)'
;MTKLYFLLYSLILSFPFFNYAYSNVGFKEIYYSKEDSRPLNIAIWYPTDAQQRAVAIGDNAVFYGSKVIPYAASISNYRKHPLIVISHGYGGSWQSLNWLAYELADRGYIVAAPNHPGTTYFNKDITQSTKLWLRPQDLSKTIDALQIDEFLANYIDMNKISSIGHSLGGWTVAALAGARFDTDLFKQDCTIHSHLKACQLVNELGLDNPQLNKNMSDQRIKSFISLDAGLVRGFTADSLKNIAFPSLIIGAGIDVGDMNVELESGYLQQFLSKSLSTYIVIPDATHFSFMQICKSDAIDILEQEAKGEAIICKDGGNRTRTEIHREITDQIIDFLAKVNLN
;
A
#
# COMPACT_ATOMS: atom_id res chain seq x y z
N MET A 1 0.73 -54.36 49.49
CA MET A 1 1.55 -53.18 49.82
C MET A 1 2.09 -52.62 48.52
N THR A 2 1.28 -51.78 47.88
CA THR A 2 1.55 -50.35 47.55
C THR A 2 2.41 -50.14 46.29
N LYS A 3 1.73 -49.98 45.14
CA LYS A 3 2.29 -49.46 43.89
C LYS A 3 2.36 -47.93 43.99
N LEU A 4 3.55 -47.36 43.78
CA LEU A 4 3.81 -45.92 43.77
C LEU A 4 3.66 -45.39 42.34
N TYR A 5 2.65 -44.56 42.07
CA TYR A 5 2.50 -43.83 40.82
C TYR A 5 3.19 -42.47 40.95
N PHE A 6 4.22 -42.22 40.13
CA PHE A 6 4.81 -40.89 39.95
C PHE A 6 3.98 -40.11 38.93
N LEU A 7 3.31 -39.04 39.37
CA LEU A 7 2.72 -38.02 38.49
C LEU A 7 3.81 -36.99 38.18
N LEU A 8 4.27 -36.93 36.92
CA LEU A 8 5.04 -35.81 36.40
C LEU A 8 4.07 -34.66 36.11
N TYR A 9 4.18 -33.55 36.84
CA TYR A 9 3.57 -32.27 36.49
C TYR A 9 4.47 -31.58 35.45
N SER A 10 4.03 -31.50 34.21
CA SER A 10 4.62 -30.65 33.17
C SER A 10 4.22 -29.20 33.43
N LEU A 11 5.14 -28.40 33.97
CA LEU A 11 4.99 -26.95 34.08
C LEU A 11 5.15 -26.33 32.68
N ILE A 12 4.03 -25.96 32.04
CA ILE A 12 4.04 -25.16 30.81
C ILE A 12 4.36 -23.71 31.24
N LEU A 13 5.63 -23.31 31.10
CA LEU A 13 6.05 -21.91 31.19
C LEU A 13 5.55 -21.18 29.94
N SER A 14 4.35 -20.59 30.04
CA SER A 14 3.89 -19.58 29.09
C SER A 14 4.77 -18.34 29.23
N PHE A 15 5.73 -18.16 28.32
CA PHE A 15 6.41 -16.87 28.16
C PHE A 15 5.38 -15.86 27.63
N PRO A 16 5.04 -14.79 28.37
CA PRO A 16 4.28 -13.70 27.79
C PRO A 16 5.14 -13.10 26.67
N PHE A 17 4.65 -13.16 25.43
CA PHE A 17 5.16 -12.32 24.36
C PHE A 17 4.89 -10.87 24.76
N PHE A 18 5.91 -10.17 25.26
CA PHE A 18 5.86 -8.72 25.38
C PHE A 18 5.78 -8.16 23.95
N ASN A 19 4.57 -7.83 23.50
CA ASN A 19 4.39 -6.89 22.40
C ASN A 19 4.90 -5.54 22.91
N TYR A 20 6.14 -5.21 22.57
CA TYR A 20 6.62 -3.83 22.64
C TYR A 20 5.82 -3.04 21.60
N ALA A 21 4.69 -2.45 22.00
CA ALA A 21 4.12 -1.33 21.27
C ALA A 21 5.19 -0.23 21.27
N TYR A 22 5.61 0.22 20.09
CA TYR A 22 6.50 1.36 19.99
C TYR A 22 5.74 2.59 20.52
N SER A 23 6.38 3.41 21.36
CA SER A 23 5.59 4.35 22.17
C SER A 23 4.98 5.49 21.35
N ASN A 24 5.55 5.82 20.18
CA ASN A 24 5.10 6.88 19.28
C ASN A 24 5.51 6.61 17.82
N VAL A 25 4.85 7.29 16.89
CA VAL A 25 5.19 7.32 15.46
C VAL A 25 5.78 8.69 15.11
N GLY A 26 7.02 8.70 14.61
CA GLY A 26 7.68 9.84 14.02
C GLY A 26 7.27 10.04 12.57
N PHE A 27 7.34 11.28 12.09
CA PHE A 27 7.02 11.61 10.70
C PHE A 27 7.95 12.68 10.14
N LYS A 28 8.38 12.53 8.89
CA LYS A 28 9.02 13.61 8.14
C LYS A 28 8.66 13.52 6.66
N GLU A 29 8.76 14.65 5.97
CA GLU A 29 8.74 14.69 4.51
C GLU A 29 10.13 15.06 3.99
N ILE A 30 10.55 14.42 2.90
CA ILE A 30 11.77 14.77 2.19
C ILE A 30 11.45 15.07 0.73
N TYR A 31 12.25 15.97 0.14
CA TYR A 31 12.22 16.25 -1.29
C TYR A 31 13.43 15.58 -1.94
N TYR A 32 13.19 14.64 -2.85
CA TYR A 32 14.24 13.89 -3.52
C TYR A 32 14.27 14.23 -5.01
N SER A 33 15.38 14.80 -5.48
CA SER A 33 15.54 15.30 -6.85
C SER A 33 16.87 14.93 -7.50
N LYS A 34 17.51 13.83 -7.07
CA LYS A 34 18.85 13.46 -7.56
C LYS A 34 18.84 13.27 -9.10
N GLU A 35 19.53 14.17 -9.81
CA GLU A 35 19.84 14.14 -11.25
C GLU A 35 18.68 13.90 -12.24
N ASP A 36 17.43 14.33 -11.96
CA ASP A 36 16.31 14.12 -12.89
C ASP A 36 15.23 15.23 -12.88
N SER A 37 14.51 15.33 -13.99
CA SER A 37 13.31 16.13 -14.28
C SER A 37 12.04 15.68 -13.54
N ARG A 38 12.13 14.64 -12.69
CA ARG A 38 11.00 14.01 -11.98
C ARG A 38 11.29 13.90 -10.48
N PRO A 39 11.20 15.02 -9.74
CA PRO A 39 11.40 15.03 -8.29
C PRO A 39 10.22 14.40 -7.54
N LEU A 40 10.49 13.89 -6.34
CA LEU A 40 9.50 13.25 -5.48
C LEU A 40 9.41 13.96 -4.12
N ASN A 41 8.18 14.23 -3.70
CA ASN A 41 7.86 14.50 -2.30
C ASN A 41 7.54 13.17 -1.64
N ILE A 42 8.32 12.80 -0.62
CA ILE A 42 8.23 11.50 0.05
C ILE A 42 7.87 11.73 1.51
N ALA A 43 6.71 11.21 1.92
CA ALA A 43 6.30 11.16 3.32
C ALA A 43 6.84 9.89 3.98
N ILE A 44 7.35 10.00 5.19
CA ILE A 44 8.03 8.90 5.89
C ILE A 44 7.53 8.81 7.32
N TRP A 45 7.07 7.63 7.72
CA TRP A 45 6.68 7.27 9.08
C TRP A 45 7.70 6.29 9.65
N TYR A 46 8.06 6.45 10.92
CA TYR A 46 9.05 5.60 11.58
C TYR A 46 8.80 5.49 13.09
N PRO A 47 9.13 4.36 13.73
CA PRO A 47 8.91 4.17 15.16
C PRO A 47 9.83 5.08 15.98
N THR A 48 9.30 5.81 16.96
CA THR A 48 10.09 6.74 17.79
C THR A 48 9.73 6.62 19.26
N ASP A 49 10.73 6.81 20.12
CA ASP A 49 10.58 6.93 21.57
C ASP A 49 10.48 8.40 22.01
N ALA A 50 10.58 9.32 21.05
CA ALA A 50 10.56 10.74 21.31
C ALA A 50 9.24 11.16 21.97
N GLN A 51 9.32 12.20 22.81
CA GLN A 51 8.19 12.72 23.58
C GLN A 51 7.81 14.14 23.14
N GLN A 52 8.22 14.56 21.92
CA GLN A 52 7.81 15.86 21.41
C GLN A 52 6.30 15.89 21.13
N ARG A 53 5.75 17.10 20.99
CA ARG A 53 4.31 17.29 20.74
C ARG A 53 3.88 16.60 19.45
N ALA A 54 2.87 15.74 19.55
CA ALA A 54 2.24 15.14 18.39
C ALA A 54 1.33 16.13 17.63
N VAL A 55 1.30 16.02 16.31
CA VAL A 55 0.44 16.78 15.39
C VAL A 55 -0.32 15.82 14.48
N ALA A 56 -1.54 16.20 14.09
CA ALA A 56 -2.30 15.42 13.13
C ALA A 56 -1.81 15.70 11.71
N ILE A 57 -1.37 14.66 10.99
CA ILE A 57 -1.01 14.73 9.57
C ILE A 57 -2.08 14.04 8.72
N GLY A 58 -2.27 14.51 7.48
CA GLY A 58 -3.33 14.03 6.61
C GLY A 58 -4.76 14.37 7.10
N ASP A 59 -4.89 15.21 8.13
CA ASP A 59 -6.19 15.72 8.59
C ASP A 59 -6.65 16.87 7.70
N ASN A 60 -7.91 16.83 7.25
CA ASN A 60 -8.51 17.90 6.44
C ASN A 60 -10.04 17.98 6.66
N ALA A 61 -10.76 18.75 5.86
CA ALA A 61 -12.21 18.92 6.03
C ALA A 61 -13.00 17.60 5.89
N VAL A 62 -12.51 16.67 5.07
CA VAL A 62 -13.16 15.39 4.73
C VAL A 62 -12.64 14.25 5.61
N PHE A 63 -11.35 14.18 5.88
CA PHE A 63 -10.69 13.01 6.47
C PHE A 63 -10.05 13.30 7.83
N TYR A 64 -10.10 12.32 8.73
CA TYR A 64 -9.29 12.29 9.94
C TYR A 64 -7.83 11.96 9.63
N GLY A 65 -6.93 12.72 10.24
CA GLY A 65 -5.49 12.46 10.21
C GLY A 65 -5.00 11.56 11.36
N SER A 66 -3.72 11.20 11.28
CA SER A 66 -3.02 10.41 12.30
C SER A 66 -2.12 11.32 13.14
N LYS A 67 -2.10 11.13 14.47
CA LYS A 67 -1.24 11.92 15.36
C LYS A 67 0.18 11.35 15.36
N VAL A 68 1.13 12.13 14.87
CA VAL A 68 2.55 11.75 14.76
C VAL A 68 3.45 12.82 15.36
N ILE A 69 4.69 12.45 15.66
CA ILE A 69 5.72 13.37 16.12
C ILE A 69 6.52 13.88 14.92
N PRO A 70 6.39 15.17 14.54
CA PRO A 70 7.05 15.71 13.36
C PRO A 70 8.56 15.84 13.61
N TYR A 71 9.37 15.37 12.66
CA TYR A 71 10.83 15.37 12.70
C TYR A 71 11.39 14.83 14.02
N ALA A 72 10.79 13.74 14.52
CA ALA A 72 11.23 13.08 15.74
C ALA A 72 12.73 12.75 15.68
N ALA A 73 13.47 13.24 16.67
CA ALA A 73 14.95 13.24 16.68
C ALA A 73 15.59 11.87 17.00
N SER A 74 14.78 10.86 17.32
CA SER A 74 15.23 9.52 17.70
C SER A 74 14.35 8.45 17.08
N ILE A 75 14.92 7.26 16.93
CA ILE A 75 14.22 6.05 16.52
C ILE A 75 14.22 5.06 17.68
N SER A 76 13.15 4.30 17.84
CA SER A 76 13.05 3.35 18.95
C SER A 76 14.01 2.17 18.84
N ASN A 77 14.52 1.70 19.97
CA ASN A 77 15.19 0.41 20.16
C ASN A 77 16.48 0.16 19.34
N TYR A 78 17.03 1.17 18.64
CA TYR A 78 18.29 1.15 17.88
C TYR A 78 18.50 -0.07 16.94
N ARG A 79 17.43 -0.77 16.59
CA ARG A 79 17.46 -1.94 15.70
C ARG A 79 17.22 -1.51 14.26
N LYS A 80 17.57 -2.39 13.32
CA LYS A 80 17.09 -2.23 11.95
C LYS A 80 15.62 -2.63 11.83
N HIS A 81 14.88 -1.85 11.06
CA HIS A 81 13.47 -1.97 10.81
C HIS A 81 13.23 -2.36 9.34
N PRO A 82 12.31 -3.30 9.05
CA PRO A 82 11.87 -3.55 7.67
C PRO A 82 11.31 -2.27 7.04
N LEU A 83 11.51 -2.12 5.73
CA LEU A 83 10.99 -1.01 4.95
C LEU A 83 9.72 -1.41 4.21
N ILE A 84 8.72 -0.53 4.24
CA ILE A 84 7.53 -0.61 3.41
C ILE A 84 7.44 0.63 2.53
N VAL A 85 7.36 0.46 1.22
CA VAL A 85 7.03 1.56 0.30
C VAL A 85 5.57 1.49 -0.12
N ILE A 86 4.84 2.60 0.00
CA ILE A 86 3.41 2.68 -0.27
C ILE A 86 3.13 3.49 -1.54
N SER A 87 2.26 2.98 -2.40
CA SER A 87 1.81 3.66 -3.62
C SER A 87 0.32 3.98 -3.56
N HIS A 88 -0.04 5.24 -3.77
CA HIS A 88 -1.44 5.71 -3.73
C HIS A 88 -2.21 5.40 -5.03
N GLY A 89 -3.54 5.45 -4.98
CA GLY A 89 -4.41 5.36 -6.16
C GLY A 89 -4.33 6.58 -7.09
N TYR A 90 -4.96 6.51 -8.26
CA TYR A 90 -5.03 7.66 -9.18
C TYR A 90 -5.80 8.82 -8.54
N GLY A 91 -5.24 10.02 -8.57
CA GLY A 91 -5.83 11.20 -7.92
C GLY A 91 -5.65 11.26 -6.41
N GLY A 92 -5.00 10.27 -5.80
CA GLY A 92 -4.68 10.22 -4.36
C GLY A 92 -3.38 10.94 -4.00
N SER A 93 -2.88 10.73 -2.79
CA SER A 93 -1.57 11.23 -2.34
C SER A 93 -1.01 10.31 -1.27
N TRP A 94 0.18 10.61 -0.73
CA TRP A 94 0.70 9.91 0.45
C TRP A 94 -0.30 9.89 1.62
N GLN A 95 -1.24 10.85 1.67
CA GLN A 95 -2.24 10.94 2.74
C GLN A 95 -3.29 9.81 2.66
N SER A 96 -3.59 9.31 1.45
CA SER A 96 -4.69 8.37 1.22
C SER A 96 -4.61 7.10 2.07
N LEU A 97 -3.39 6.63 2.35
CA LEU A 97 -3.11 5.45 3.17
C LEU A 97 -2.37 5.81 4.48
N ASN A 98 -2.49 7.06 4.95
CA ASN A 98 -1.84 7.53 6.18
C ASN A 98 -2.27 6.73 7.43
N TRP A 99 -3.51 6.26 7.47
CA TRP A 99 -4.01 5.38 8.54
C TRP A 99 -3.19 4.08 8.61
N LEU A 100 -2.96 3.45 7.45
CA LEU A 100 -2.20 2.20 7.36
C LEU A 100 -0.71 2.43 7.61
N ALA A 101 -0.14 3.50 7.05
CA ALA A 101 1.25 3.86 7.28
C ALA A 101 1.56 4.08 8.77
N TYR A 102 0.63 4.72 9.49
CA TYR A 102 0.70 4.89 10.93
C TYR A 102 0.70 3.54 11.65
N GLU A 103 -0.28 2.67 11.39
CA GLU A 103 -0.42 1.35 12.04
C GLU A 103 0.80 0.45 11.80
N LEU A 104 1.41 0.54 10.63
CA LEU A 104 2.64 -0.17 10.29
C LEU A 104 3.85 0.41 11.04
N ALA A 105 4.00 1.74 11.08
CA ALA A 105 5.09 2.38 11.81
C ALA A 105 5.02 2.11 13.31
N ASP A 106 3.81 2.10 13.88
CA ASP A 106 3.54 1.74 15.28
C ASP A 106 3.94 0.29 15.61
N ARG A 107 3.95 -0.59 14.61
CA ARG A 107 4.42 -1.99 14.71
C ARG A 107 5.91 -2.16 14.36
N GLY A 108 6.64 -1.06 14.21
CA GLY A 108 8.10 -1.07 14.04
C GLY A 108 8.57 -1.22 12.60
N TYR A 109 7.76 -0.82 11.62
CA TYR A 109 8.20 -0.69 10.24
C TYR A 109 8.64 0.75 9.97
N ILE A 110 9.62 0.94 9.09
CA ILE A 110 9.81 2.25 8.45
C ILE A 110 8.93 2.23 7.20
N VAL A 111 8.10 3.26 7.02
CA VAL A 111 7.14 3.35 5.92
C VAL A 111 7.41 4.61 5.12
N ALA A 112 7.46 4.52 3.80
CA ALA A 112 7.66 5.67 2.92
C ALA A 112 6.63 5.68 1.78
N ALA A 113 6.06 6.85 1.48
CA ALA A 113 5.07 7.02 0.41
C ALA A 113 5.40 8.26 -0.43
N PRO A 114 5.77 8.11 -1.71
CA PRO A 114 5.92 9.25 -2.60
C PRO A 114 4.56 9.74 -3.10
N ASN A 115 4.50 11.04 -3.41
CA ASN A 115 3.52 11.57 -4.36
C ASN A 115 4.04 11.36 -5.79
N HIS A 116 3.30 10.64 -6.61
CA HIS A 116 3.69 10.35 -8.00
C HIS A 116 3.32 11.50 -8.94
N PRO A 117 4.28 12.15 -9.64
CA PRO A 117 3.98 13.24 -10.56
C PRO A 117 2.99 12.82 -11.66
N GLY A 118 2.01 13.68 -11.90
CA GLY A 118 0.90 13.52 -12.85
C GLY A 118 -0.33 12.78 -12.30
N THR A 119 -0.17 11.98 -11.25
CA THR A 119 -1.24 11.08 -10.76
C THR A 119 -1.63 11.33 -9.32
N THR A 120 -1.14 12.40 -8.71
CA THR A 120 -1.45 12.78 -7.33
C THR A 120 -2.47 13.91 -7.27
N TYR A 121 -3.23 14.01 -6.18
CA TYR A 121 -4.21 15.08 -5.92
C TYR A 121 -3.62 16.48 -6.17
N PHE A 122 -2.37 16.69 -5.75
CA PHE A 122 -1.67 17.98 -5.84
C PHE A 122 -0.98 18.24 -7.20
N ASN A 123 -0.94 17.25 -8.10
CA ASN A 123 -0.29 17.36 -9.41
C ASN A 123 -0.93 16.36 -10.39
N LYS A 124 -1.81 16.89 -11.25
CA LYS A 124 -2.56 16.16 -12.28
C LYS A 124 -2.05 16.47 -13.70
N ASP A 125 -0.76 16.75 -13.84
CA ASP A 125 -0.14 17.05 -15.14
C ASP A 125 -0.20 15.83 -16.07
N ILE A 126 -0.97 15.96 -17.15
CA ILE A 126 -1.18 14.92 -18.16
C ILE A 126 0.12 14.44 -18.81
N THR A 127 1.10 15.34 -18.97
CA THR A 127 2.40 15.00 -19.59
C THR A 127 3.24 14.09 -18.69
N GLN A 128 2.91 14.04 -17.39
CA GLN A 128 3.53 13.14 -16.41
C GLN A 128 2.65 11.92 -16.13
N SER A 129 1.32 12.06 -16.13
CA SER A 129 0.40 10.96 -15.84
C SER A 129 0.41 9.88 -16.93
N THR A 130 0.60 10.30 -18.18
CA THR A 130 0.79 9.41 -19.34
C THR A 130 2.08 8.60 -19.28
N LYS A 131 2.99 8.93 -18.36
CA LYS A 131 4.25 8.21 -18.13
C LYS A 131 4.12 7.19 -17.00
N LEU A 132 3.05 6.39 -17.03
CA LEU A 132 2.71 5.46 -15.96
C LEU A 132 3.85 4.48 -15.62
N TRP A 133 4.69 4.12 -16.60
CA TRP A 133 5.89 3.28 -16.39
C TRP A 133 6.93 3.87 -15.43
N LEU A 134 6.83 5.17 -15.10
CA LEU A 134 7.68 5.81 -14.10
C LEU A 134 7.19 5.58 -12.67
N ARG A 135 5.92 5.19 -12.44
CA ARG A 135 5.41 4.98 -11.08
C ARG A 135 6.16 3.89 -10.28
N PRO A 136 6.48 2.71 -10.84
CA PRO A 136 7.34 1.75 -10.15
C PRO A 136 8.73 2.31 -9.88
N GLN A 137 9.30 3.05 -10.84
CA GLN A 137 10.61 3.70 -10.69
C GLN A 137 10.60 4.77 -9.58
N ASP A 138 9.48 5.45 -9.36
CA ASP A 138 9.34 6.40 -8.25
C ASP A 138 9.44 5.69 -6.89
N LEU A 139 8.97 4.45 -6.78
CA LEU A 139 9.17 3.62 -5.58
C LEU A 139 10.63 3.19 -5.44
N SER A 140 11.28 2.77 -6.53
CA SER A 140 12.74 2.50 -6.52
C SER A 140 13.55 3.71 -6.07
N LYS A 141 13.24 4.91 -6.59
CA LYS A 141 13.86 6.18 -6.18
C LYS A 141 13.57 6.52 -4.73
N THR A 142 12.39 6.19 -4.23
CA THR A 142 12.04 6.34 -2.81
C THR A 142 12.95 5.47 -1.94
N ILE A 143 13.18 4.21 -2.33
CA ILE A 143 14.12 3.32 -1.63
C ILE A 143 15.55 3.90 -1.70
N ASP A 144 15.98 4.43 -2.85
CA ASP A 144 17.30 5.06 -3.00
C ASP A 144 17.47 6.27 -2.07
N ALA A 145 16.43 7.11 -1.97
CA ALA A 145 16.42 8.28 -1.10
C ALA A 145 16.58 7.89 0.37
N LEU A 146 15.86 6.85 0.82
CA LEU A 146 15.95 6.34 2.19
C LEU A 146 17.29 5.66 2.49
N GLN A 147 17.92 5.03 1.49
CA GLN A 147 19.22 4.39 1.64
C GLN A 147 20.35 5.39 1.94
N ILE A 148 20.19 6.65 1.54
CA ILE A 148 21.18 7.72 1.77
C ILE A 148 20.68 8.80 2.75
N ASP A 149 19.51 8.61 3.35
CA ASP A 149 18.96 9.55 4.33
C ASP A 149 19.82 9.56 5.59
N GLU A 150 20.33 10.73 5.97
CA GLU A 150 21.31 10.90 7.05
C GLU A 150 20.81 10.37 8.41
N PHE A 151 19.49 10.38 8.62
CA PHE A 151 18.88 9.97 9.88
C PHE A 151 18.45 8.49 9.86
N LEU A 152 17.82 8.04 8.78
CA LEU A 152 17.15 6.73 8.72
C LEU A 152 18.00 5.61 8.13
N ALA A 153 18.99 5.90 7.28
CA ALA A 153 19.70 4.89 6.51
C ALA A 153 20.29 3.77 7.38
N ASN A 154 20.83 4.11 8.56
CA ASN A 154 21.43 3.14 9.48
C ASN A 154 20.41 2.23 10.18
N TYR A 155 19.14 2.60 10.16
CA TYR A 155 18.05 1.88 10.84
C TYR A 155 17.14 1.11 9.89
N ILE A 156 17.42 1.11 8.60
CA ILE A 156 16.65 0.33 7.62
C ILE A 156 17.33 -1.01 7.37
N ASP A 157 16.55 -2.09 7.44
CA ASP A 157 16.95 -3.41 6.95
C ASP A 157 16.65 -3.50 5.45
N MET A 158 17.65 -3.16 4.63
CA MET A 158 17.54 -3.19 3.17
C MET A 158 17.33 -4.59 2.58
N ASN A 159 17.43 -5.64 3.39
CA ASN A 159 17.09 -7.01 2.96
C ASN A 159 15.60 -7.33 3.15
N LYS A 160 14.84 -6.47 3.86
CA LYS A 160 13.43 -6.67 4.19
C LYS A 160 12.59 -5.51 3.68
N ILE A 161 12.41 -5.46 2.36
CA ILE A 161 11.62 -4.42 1.69
C ILE A 161 10.34 -5.01 1.14
N SER A 162 9.21 -4.47 1.55
CA SER A 162 7.88 -4.78 1.01
C SER A 162 7.28 -3.57 0.32
N SER A 163 6.34 -3.79 -0.58
CA SER A 163 5.56 -2.74 -1.21
C SER A 163 4.06 -2.93 -0.98
N ILE A 164 3.31 -1.85 -0.77
CA ILE A 164 1.86 -1.86 -0.64
C ILE A 164 1.26 -0.84 -1.60
N GLY A 165 0.19 -1.18 -2.29
CA GLY A 165 -0.43 -0.25 -3.23
C GLY A 165 -1.94 -0.36 -3.26
N HIS A 166 -2.63 0.79 -3.27
CA HIS A 166 -4.09 0.84 -3.44
C HIS A 166 -4.47 1.26 -4.86
N SER A 167 -5.45 0.58 -5.48
CA SER A 167 -5.97 0.96 -6.80
C SER A 167 -4.86 0.95 -7.87
N LEU A 168 -4.61 2.07 -8.55
CA LEU A 168 -3.46 2.26 -9.44
C LEU A 168 -2.11 2.00 -8.73
N GLY A 169 -2.04 2.22 -7.43
CA GLY A 169 -0.91 1.80 -6.59
C GLY A 169 -0.75 0.28 -6.54
N GLY A 170 -1.84 -0.49 -6.51
CA GLY A 170 -1.83 -1.95 -6.58
C GLY A 170 -1.22 -2.45 -7.90
N TRP A 171 -1.60 -1.84 -9.02
CA TRP A 171 -0.92 -2.03 -10.31
C TRP A 171 0.57 -1.69 -10.23
N THR A 172 0.90 -0.55 -9.61
CA THR A 172 2.28 -0.06 -9.49
C THR A 172 3.17 -1.05 -8.74
N VAL A 173 2.70 -1.61 -7.62
CA VAL A 173 3.49 -2.56 -6.83
C VAL A 173 3.58 -3.94 -7.46
N ALA A 174 2.56 -4.36 -8.23
CA ALA A 174 2.64 -5.58 -9.03
C ALA A 174 3.68 -5.43 -10.17
N ALA A 175 3.71 -4.30 -10.86
CA ALA A 175 4.72 -3.99 -11.86
C ALA A 175 6.14 -3.94 -11.26
N LEU A 176 6.29 -3.29 -10.09
CA LEU A 176 7.54 -3.25 -9.33
C LEU A 176 8.01 -4.66 -8.90
N ALA A 177 7.06 -5.57 -8.63
CA ALA A 177 7.33 -6.96 -8.28
C ALA A 177 7.73 -7.84 -9.48
N GLY A 178 7.60 -7.32 -10.71
CA GLY A 178 7.97 -8.02 -11.94
C GLY A 178 6.80 -8.44 -12.84
N ALA A 179 5.57 -8.05 -12.53
CA ALA A 179 4.47 -8.18 -13.47
C ALA A 179 4.76 -7.32 -14.71
N ARG A 180 4.72 -7.93 -15.89
CA ARG A 180 4.98 -7.25 -17.16
C ARG A 180 3.67 -6.86 -17.80
N PHE A 181 3.50 -5.58 -18.08
CA PHE A 181 2.37 -5.09 -18.85
C PHE A 181 2.60 -5.33 -20.34
N ASP A 182 1.53 -5.58 -21.08
CA ASP A 182 1.51 -5.67 -22.53
C ASP A 182 0.38 -4.79 -23.04
N THR A 183 0.74 -3.69 -23.71
CA THR A 183 -0.22 -2.72 -24.24
C THR A 183 -1.16 -3.31 -25.28
N ASP A 184 -0.72 -4.29 -26.07
CA ASP A 184 -1.57 -4.93 -27.08
C ASP A 184 -2.56 -5.90 -26.42
N LEU A 185 -2.12 -6.63 -25.39
CA LEU A 185 -2.99 -7.45 -24.55
C LEU A 185 -4.08 -6.59 -23.89
N PHE A 186 -3.67 -5.47 -23.27
CA PHE A 186 -4.61 -4.56 -22.61
C PHE A 186 -5.62 -3.97 -23.61
N LYS A 187 -5.14 -3.54 -24.78
CA LYS A 187 -6.01 -3.04 -25.85
C LYS A 187 -7.04 -4.07 -26.28
N GLN A 188 -6.66 -5.34 -26.42
CA GLN A 188 -7.57 -6.42 -26.74
C GLN A 188 -8.59 -6.66 -25.61
N ASP A 189 -8.14 -6.70 -24.36
CA ASP A 189 -9.02 -6.88 -23.20
C ASP A 189 -10.09 -5.77 -23.12
N CYS A 190 -9.72 -4.52 -23.40
CA CYS A 190 -10.65 -3.40 -23.44
C CYS A 190 -11.69 -3.45 -24.57
N THR A 191 -11.52 -4.30 -25.59
CA THR A 191 -12.60 -4.54 -26.58
C THR A 191 -13.73 -5.39 -26.00
N ILE A 192 -13.45 -6.17 -24.95
CA ILE A 192 -14.39 -7.07 -24.27
C ILE A 192 -14.91 -6.40 -23.00
N HIS A 193 -14.03 -5.75 -22.24
CA HIS A 193 -14.34 -5.16 -20.93
C HIS A 193 -14.30 -3.62 -20.97
N SER A 194 -14.80 -3.01 -22.04
CA SER A 194 -14.76 -1.56 -22.26
C SER A 194 -15.39 -0.71 -21.14
N HIS A 195 -16.29 -1.30 -20.34
CA HIS A 195 -16.93 -0.66 -19.21
C HIS A 195 -15.97 -0.45 -18.02
N LEU A 196 -14.95 -1.29 -17.86
CA LEU A 196 -14.03 -1.20 -16.73
C LEU A 196 -13.32 0.15 -16.68
N LYS A 197 -13.11 0.66 -15.46
CA LYS A 197 -12.51 1.99 -15.25
C LYS A 197 -11.16 2.14 -15.93
N ALA A 198 -10.36 1.07 -15.92
CA ALA A 198 -9.08 1.00 -16.59
C ALA A 198 -9.14 1.38 -18.08
N CYS A 199 -10.14 0.85 -18.80
CA CYS A 199 -10.32 1.08 -20.23
C CYS A 199 -10.79 2.51 -20.55
N GLN A 200 -11.38 3.20 -19.57
CA GLN A 200 -11.78 4.60 -19.69
C GLN A 200 -10.61 5.58 -19.46
N LEU A 201 -9.47 5.11 -18.95
CA LEU A 201 -8.31 5.94 -18.55
C LEU A 201 -7.10 5.78 -19.48
N VAL A 202 -7.30 5.24 -20.68
CA VAL A 202 -6.20 4.94 -21.63
C VAL A 202 -5.37 6.18 -21.94
N ASN A 203 -6.02 7.30 -22.27
CA ASN A 203 -5.33 8.54 -22.65
C ASN A 203 -4.75 9.24 -21.43
N GLU A 204 -5.45 9.21 -20.30
CA GLU A 204 -5.07 9.87 -19.06
C GLU A 204 -3.83 9.25 -18.44
N LEU A 205 -3.64 7.94 -18.61
CA LEU A 205 -2.54 7.18 -18.02
C LEU A 205 -1.55 6.65 -19.06
N GLY A 206 -1.77 6.90 -20.35
CA GLY A 206 -0.90 6.44 -21.43
C GLY A 206 -0.81 4.92 -21.51
N LEU A 207 -1.94 4.22 -21.35
CA LEU A 207 -2.00 2.76 -21.27
C LEU A 207 -1.75 2.05 -22.60
N ASP A 208 -1.65 2.81 -23.69
CA ASP A 208 -1.25 2.37 -25.02
C ASP A 208 0.24 2.63 -25.30
N ASN A 209 0.99 3.22 -24.35
CA ASN A 209 2.39 3.57 -24.55
C ASN A 209 3.31 2.35 -24.43
N PRO A 210 4.08 1.99 -25.47
CA PRO A 210 4.95 0.80 -25.46
C PRO A 210 6.06 0.81 -24.39
N GLN A 211 6.35 1.95 -23.76
CA GLN A 211 7.25 1.98 -22.61
C GLN A 211 6.75 1.09 -21.45
N LEU A 212 5.43 0.89 -21.33
CA LEU A 212 4.83 -0.03 -20.35
C LEU A 212 5.23 -1.49 -20.55
N ASN A 213 5.66 -1.88 -21.77
CA ASN A 213 6.08 -3.25 -22.06
C ASN A 213 7.46 -3.59 -21.51
N LYS A 214 8.20 -2.57 -21.03
CA LYS A 214 9.53 -2.74 -20.44
C LYS A 214 9.42 -3.37 -19.05
N ASN A 215 10.52 -4.02 -18.63
CA ASN A 215 10.63 -4.49 -17.26
C ASN A 215 10.75 -3.29 -16.30
N MET A 216 9.88 -3.23 -15.30
CA MET A 216 9.83 -2.21 -14.25
C MET A 216 10.18 -2.77 -12.87
N SER A 217 10.69 -4.01 -12.81
CA SER A 217 10.96 -4.72 -11.56
C SER A 217 12.10 -4.08 -10.75
N ASP A 218 11.98 -4.12 -9.42
CA ASP A 218 13.08 -3.83 -8.49
C ASP A 218 13.42 -5.07 -7.66
N GLN A 219 14.65 -5.56 -7.78
CA GLN A 219 15.12 -6.81 -7.16
C GLN A 219 15.22 -6.73 -5.62
N ARG A 220 15.12 -5.53 -5.04
CA ARG A 220 15.14 -5.33 -3.60
C ARG A 220 13.81 -5.71 -2.95
N ILE A 221 12.71 -5.71 -3.69
CA ILE A 221 11.38 -6.08 -3.18
C ILE A 221 11.34 -7.58 -2.86
N LYS A 222 10.84 -7.90 -1.65
CA LYS A 222 10.72 -9.28 -1.13
C LYS A 222 9.28 -9.74 -0.95
N SER A 223 8.33 -8.80 -0.90
CA SER A 223 6.90 -9.08 -0.97
C SER A 223 6.12 -7.87 -1.44
N PHE A 224 4.94 -8.10 -2.02
CA PHE A 224 4.03 -7.01 -2.37
C PHE A 224 2.60 -7.27 -1.90
N ILE A 225 1.88 -6.20 -1.58
CA ILE A 225 0.50 -6.22 -1.15
C ILE A 225 -0.31 -5.31 -2.07
N SER A 226 -1.35 -5.85 -2.70
CA SER A 226 -2.28 -5.10 -3.55
C SER A 226 -3.60 -4.92 -2.82
N LEU A 227 -4.07 -3.67 -2.73
CA LEU A 227 -5.33 -3.27 -2.11
C LEU A 227 -6.27 -2.76 -3.20
N ASP A 228 -7.26 -3.57 -3.55
CA ASP A 228 -8.29 -3.31 -4.55
C ASP A 228 -7.73 -2.71 -5.84
N ALA A 229 -6.80 -3.45 -6.44
CA ALA A 229 -6.12 -3.04 -7.67
C ALA A 229 -7.12 -2.88 -8.81
N GLY A 230 -6.81 -1.95 -9.72
CA GLY A 230 -7.39 -1.87 -11.05
C GLY A 230 -6.30 -1.81 -12.12
N LEU A 231 -6.67 -1.91 -13.39
CA LEU A 231 -5.80 -1.85 -14.58
C LEU A 231 -4.85 -3.05 -14.72
N VAL A 232 -5.11 -4.14 -14.01
CA VAL A 232 -4.16 -5.27 -13.95
C VAL A 232 -4.30 -6.25 -15.12
N ARG A 233 -5.38 -6.12 -15.89
CA ARG A 233 -5.72 -7.02 -17.00
C ARG A 233 -4.80 -6.92 -18.22
N GLY A 234 -3.91 -5.92 -18.23
CA GLY A 234 -2.81 -5.82 -19.20
C GLY A 234 -1.54 -6.55 -18.76
N PHE A 235 -1.46 -7.11 -17.55
CA PHE A 235 -0.31 -7.91 -17.15
C PHE A 235 -0.32 -9.28 -17.81
N THR A 236 0.84 -9.75 -18.28
CA THR A 236 0.91 -11.08 -18.90
C THR A 236 0.86 -12.18 -17.85
N ALA A 237 0.07 -13.23 -18.13
CA ALA A 237 -0.06 -14.39 -17.27
C ALA A 237 1.30 -15.02 -16.89
N ASP A 238 2.24 -15.09 -17.85
CA ASP A 238 3.55 -15.69 -17.61
C ASP A 238 4.41 -14.84 -16.68
N SER A 239 4.34 -13.51 -16.75
CA SER A 239 5.07 -12.65 -15.82
C SER A 239 4.54 -12.77 -14.39
N LEU A 240 3.23 -12.83 -14.21
CA LEU A 240 2.59 -13.00 -12.90
C LEU A 240 2.96 -14.35 -12.27
N LYS A 241 2.96 -15.44 -13.05
CA LYS A 241 3.40 -16.78 -12.57
C LYS A 241 4.85 -16.80 -12.10
N ASN A 242 5.70 -15.97 -12.70
CA ASN A 242 7.13 -15.92 -12.40
C ASN A 242 7.47 -15.05 -11.18
N ILE A 243 6.49 -14.39 -10.56
CA ILE A 243 6.70 -13.72 -9.28
C ILE A 243 6.87 -14.79 -8.19
N ALA A 244 8.13 -15.00 -7.79
CA ALA A 244 8.57 -16.13 -6.96
C ALA A 244 8.72 -15.77 -5.48
N PHE A 245 8.02 -14.75 -5.00
CA PHE A 245 8.06 -14.32 -3.60
C PHE A 245 6.65 -13.99 -3.07
N PRO A 246 6.45 -13.89 -1.75
CA PRO A 246 5.12 -13.77 -1.16
C PRO A 246 4.32 -12.57 -1.64
N SER A 247 3.01 -12.76 -1.85
CA SER A 247 2.07 -11.69 -2.22
C SER A 247 0.74 -11.80 -1.48
N LEU A 248 0.15 -10.65 -1.17
CA LEU A 248 -1.20 -10.55 -0.58
C LEU A 248 -2.06 -9.64 -1.45
N ILE A 249 -3.19 -10.16 -1.91
CA ILE A 249 -4.17 -9.42 -2.72
C ILE A 249 -5.45 -9.30 -1.91
N ILE A 250 -5.86 -8.07 -1.59
CA ILE A 250 -7.12 -7.79 -0.87
C ILE A 250 -8.02 -6.98 -1.80
N GLY A 251 -9.19 -7.49 -2.17
CA GLY A 251 -10.17 -6.80 -3.01
C GLY A 251 -11.39 -6.28 -2.26
N ALA A 252 -12.07 -5.28 -2.81
CA ALA A 252 -13.36 -4.78 -2.36
C ALA A 252 -14.50 -5.69 -2.82
N GLY A 253 -15.40 -6.11 -1.92
CA GLY A 253 -16.54 -6.95 -2.30
C GLY A 253 -17.67 -6.18 -3.00
N ILE A 254 -17.74 -4.86 -2.78
CA ILE A 254 -18.77 -4.00 -3.36
C ILE A 254 -18.18 -3.18 -4.50
N ASP A 255 -18.61 -3.51 -5.72
CA ASP A 255 -18.17 -2.83 -6.93
C ASP A 255 -18.72 -1.41 -6.98
N VAL A 256 -17.80 -0.44 -6.92
CA VAL A 256 -18.07 0.97 -7.13
C VAL A 256 -17.11 1.49 -8.19
N GLY A 257 -17.66 2.16 -9.20
CA GLY A 257 -16.86 2.81 -10.24
C GLY A 257 -16.24 1.86 -11.26
N ASP A 258 -16.94 0.79 -11.63
CA ASP A 258 -16.56 -0.16 -12.68
C ASP A 258 -15.22 -0.88 -12.39
N MET A 259 -15.04 -1.35 -11.15
CA MET A 259 -13.84 -2.02 -10.66
C MET A 259 -14.21 -3.38 -10.07
N ASN A 260 -14.82 -4.21 -10.90
CA ASN A 260 -15.25 -5.54 -10.50
C ASN A 260 -14.06 -6.36 -9.94
N VAL A 261 -14.22 -6.83 -8.70
CA VAL A 261 -13.15 -7.48 -7.95
C VAL A 261 -12.63 -8.76 -8.61
N GLU A 262 -13.49 -9.53 -9.28
CA GLU A 262 -13.10 -10.76 -9.96
C GLU A 262 -12.29 -10.45 -11.24
N LEU A 263 -12.71 -9.41 -11.98
CA LEU A 263 -12.05 -9.01 -13.21
C LEU A 263 -10.73 -8.27 -12.96
N GLU A 264 -10.58 -7.59 -11.83
CA GLU A 264 -9.37 -6.83 -11.49
C GLU A 264 -8.52 -7.60 -10.46
N SER A 265 -8.73 -7.43 -9.15
CA SER A 265 -7.93 -8.11 -8.12
C SER A 265 -7.87 -9.64 -8.30
N GLY A 266 -8.97 -10.26 -8.75
CA GLY A 266 -9.05 -11.68 -9.08
C GLY A 266 -8.19 -12.10 -10.27
N TYR A 267 -7.91 -11.19 -11.22
CA TYR A 267 -6.98 -11.44 -12.34
C TYR A 267 -5.56 -11.68 -11.84
N LEU A 268 -5.10 -10.91 -10.85
CA LEU A 268 -3.80 -11.17 -10.21
C LEU A 268 -3.77 -12.56 -9.58
N GLN A 269 -4.79 -12.88 -8.78
CA GLN A 269 -4.89 -14.18 -8.12
C GLN A 269 -4.97 -15.37 -9.09
N GLN A 270 -5.55 -15.17 -10.28
CA GLN A 270 -5.66 -16.21 -11.30
C GLN A 270 -4.28 -16.72 -11.75
N PHE A 271 -3.28 -15.85 -11.80
CA PHE A 271 -1.96 -16.16 -12.38
C PHE A 271 -0.81 -16.18 -11.38
N LEU A 272 -0.93 -15.52 -10.23
CA LEU A 272 0.08 -15.61 -9.17
C LEU A 272 0.17 -17.05 -8.62
N SER A 273 1.36 -17.44 -8.15
CA SER A 273 1.57 -18.77 -7.57
C SER A 273 0.76 -18.93 -6.28
N LYS A 274 -0.19 -19.87 -6.26
CA LYS A 274 -1.05 -20.15 -5.09
C LYS A 274 -0.30 -20.56 -3.82
N SER A 275 0.93 -21.08 -3.95
CA SER A 275 1.77 -21.40 -2.79
C SER A 275 2.45 -20.18 -2.18
N LEU A 276 2.47 -19.06 -2.89
CA LEU A 276 3.14 -17.81 -2.50
C LEU A 276 2.15 -16.64 -2.42
N SER A 277 0.92 -16.77 -2.93
CA SER A 277 -0.10 -15.73 -2.90
C SER A 277 -1.25 -16.06 -1.96
N THR A 278 -1.77 -15.03 -1.30
CA THR A 278 -3.04 -15.06 -0.57
C THR A 278 -3.99 -14.06 -1.22
N TYR A 279 -5.23 -14.46 -1.44
CA TYR A 279 -6.29 -13.60 -1.97
C TYR A 279 -7.47 -13.55 -1.00
N ILE A 280 -7.89 -12.33 -0.67
CA ILE A 280 -8.97 -12.03 0.27
C ILE A 280 -9.90 -11.03 -0.41
N VAL A 281 -11.21 -11.21 -0.25
CA VAL A 281 -12.21 -10.21 -0.60
C VAL A 281 -12.89 -9.77 0.68
N ILE A 282 -12.93 -8.46 0.93
CA ILE A 282 -13.65 -7.88 2.07
C ILE A 282 -15.07 -7.59 1.61
N PRO A 283 -16.08 -8.40 1.99
CA PRO A 283 -17.38 -8.43 1.29
C PRO A 283 -18.15 -7.11 1.30
N ASP A 284 -17.95 -6.29 2.34
CA ASP A 284 -18.63 -5.01 2.57
C ASP A 284 -17.72 -3.79 2.36
N ALA A 285 -16.48 -3.99 1.90
CA ALA A 285 -15.62 -2.89 1.48
C ALA A 285 -16.01 -2.41 0.08
N THR A 286 -15.95 -1.10 -0.11
CA THR A 286 -15.92 -0.43 -1.41
C THR A 286 -14.47 -0.08 -1.76
N HIS A 287 -14.23 0.37 -2.99
CA HIS A 287 -12.92 0.86 -3.42
C HIS A 287 -12.33 1.94 -2.49
N PHE A 288 -13.20 2.78 -1.93
CA PHE A 288 -12.81 3.89 -1.07
C PHE A 288 -12.75 3.52 0.41
N SER A 289 -13.19 2.32 0.81
CA SER A 289 -13.02 1.81 2.19
C SER A 289 -11.54 1.69 2.57
N PHE A 290 -10.64 1.55 1.60
CA PHE A 290 -9.19 1.54 1.82
C PHE A 290 -8.59 2.92 2.08
N MET A 291 -9.32 4.01 1.88
CA MET A 291 -8.88 5.37 2.19
C MET A 291 -9.12 5.74 3.66
N GLN A 292 -8.63 6.90 4.08
CA GLN A 292 -8.81 7.43 5.43
C GLN A 292 -10.29 7.45 5.90
N ILE A 293 -10.46 7.45 7.23
CA ILE A 293 -11.77 7.60 7.88
C ILE A 293 -12.29 9.02 7.61
N CYS A 294 -13.53 9.09 7.12
CA CYS A 294 -14.19 10.37 6.88
C CYS A 294 -14.77 10.97 8.16
N LYS A 295 -14.81 12.31 8.21
CA LYS A 295 -15.49 13.10 9.25
C LYS A 295 -17.01 13.06 9.03
N SER A 296 -17.78 13.42 10.06
CA SER A 296 -19.25 13.39 10.00
C SER A 296 -19.83 14.20 8.84
N ASP A 297 -19.23 15.36 8.57
CA ASP A 297 -19.75 16.32 7.59
C ASP A 297 -19.18 16.09 6.18
N ALA A 298 -18.34 15.06 6.02
CA ALA A 298 -17.59 14.80 4.79
C ALA A 298 -18.50 14.51 3.59
N ILE A 299 -19.62 13.82 3.80
CA ILE A 299 -20.58 13.52 2.74
C ILE A 299 -21.14 14.82 2.14
N ASP A 300 -21.55 15.75 2.99
CA ASP A 300 -22.13 17.02 2.55
C ASP A 300 -21.07 17.90 1.87
N ILE A 301 -19.84 17.93 2.40
CA ILE A 301 -18.72 18.64 1.79
C ILE A 301 -18.44 18.10 0.38
N LEU A 302 -18.33 16.78 0.22
CA LEU A 302 -18.02 16.16 -1.06
C LEU A 302 -19.13 16.35 -2.10
N GLU A 303 -20.41 16.23 -1.72
CA GLU A 303 -21.51 16.52 -2.66
C GLU A 303 -21.55 18.00 -3.09
N GLN A 304 -21.13 18.93 -2.22
CA GLN A 304 -21.04 20.35 -2.56
C GLN A 304 -19.86 20.64 -3.49
N GLU A 305 -18.72 19.97 -3.30
CA GLU A 305 -17.54 20.13 -4.16
C GLU A 305 -17.76 19.54 -5.56
N ALA A 306 -18.26 18.31 -5.63
CA ALA A 306 -18.61 17.66 -6.88
C ALA A 306 -19.68 16.57 -6.67
N LYS A 307 -20.79 16.72 -7.42
CA LYS A 307 -21.92 15.80 -7.34
C LYS A 307 -21.50 14.34 -7.54
N GLY A 308 -21.85 13.49 -6.59
CA GLY A 308 -21.56 12.06 -6.61
C GLY A 308 -20.25 11.64 -5.92
N GLU A 309 -19.42 12.59 -5.47
CA GLU A 309 -18.15 12.27 -4.79
C GLU A 309 -18.33 11.76 -3.35
N ALA A 310 -19.53 11.87 -2.74
CA ALA A 310 -19.76 11.30 -1.42
C ALA A 310 -19.61 9.78 -1.36
N ILE A 311 -19.56 9.09 -2.51
CA ILE A 311 -19.19 7.67 -2.57
C ILE A 311 -17.84 7.38 -1.89
N ILE A 312 -16.93 8.36 -1.84
CA ILE A 312 -15.63 8.27 -1.16
C ILE A 312 -15.79 7.99 0.35
N CYS A 313 -16.88 8.47 0.95
CA CYS A 313 -17.20 8.32 2.37
C CYS A 313 -18.33 7.33 2.63
N LYS A 314 -18.66 6.48 1.66
CA LYS A 314 -19.65 5.40 1.79
C LYS A 314 -18.99 4.04 1.67
N ASP A 315 -19.25 3.20 2.66
CA ASP A 315 -18.85 1.80 2.68
C ASP A 315 -20.08 0.91 2.36
N GLY A 316 -19.84 -0.38 2.08
CA GLY A 316 -20.81 -1.22 1.37
C GLY A 316 -21.69 -2.10 2.26
N GLY A 317 -21.57 -1.99 3.58
CA GLY A 317 -22.35 -2.78 4.53
C GLY A 317 -22.58 -2.04 5.85
N ASN A 318 -22.81 -2.81 6.92
CA ASN A 318 -23.16 -2.26 8.24
C ASN A 318 -21.93 -2.00 9.14
N ARG A 319 -20.75 -2.52 8.77
CA ARG A 319 -19.52 -2.25 9.51
C ARG A 319 -19.04 -0.84 9.24
N THR A 320 -18.46 -0.23 10.26
CA THR A 320 -17.76 1.05 10.15
C THR A 320 -16.46 0.89 9.36
N ARG A 321 -15.99 1.97 8.72
CA ARG A 321 -14.67 2.01 8.08
C ARG A 321 -13.55 1.58 9.02
N THR A 322 -13.64 1.94 10.30
CA THR A 322 -12.68 1.54 11.33
C THR A 322 -12.60 0.02 11.52
N GLU A 323 -13.74 -0.68 11.47
CA GLU A 323 -13.76 -2.15 11.55
C GLU A 323 -13.16 -2.79 10.30
N ILE A 324 -13.45 -2.25 9.12
CA ILE A 324 -12.84 -2.67 7.85
C ILE A 324 -11.32 -2.44 7.89
N HIS A 325 -10.86 -1.27 8.35
CA HIS A 325 -9.43 -0.95 8.51
C HIS A 325 -8.73 -1.89 9.47
N ARG A 326 -9.38 -2.27 10.58
CA ARG A 326 -8.82 -3.24 11.53
C ARG A 326 -8.59 -4.59 10.86
N GLU A 327 -9.60 -5.13 10.16
CA GLU A 327 -9.45 -6.39 9.42
C GLU A 327 -8.32 -6.32 8.40
N ILE A 328 -8.27 -5.25 7.59
CA ILE A 328 -7.20 -5.06 6.60
C ILE A 328 -5.83 -5.01 7.27
N THR A 329 -5.70 -4.27 8.38
CA THR A 329 -4.44 -4.15 9.13
C THR A 329 -3.99 -5.51 9.65
N ASP A 330 -4.90 -6.27 10.25
CA ASP A 330 -4.58 -7.59 10.83
C ASP A 330 -4.09 -8.55 9.74
N GLN A 331 -4.76 -8.59 8.58
CA GLN A 331 -4.32 -9.40 7.42
C GLN A 331 -2.93 -8.99 6.91
N ILE A 332 -2.67 -7.69 6.81
CA ILE A 332 -1.38 -7.15 6.35
C ILE A 332 -0.26 -7.49 7.34
N ILE A 333 -0.50 -7.31 8.64
CA ILE A 333 0.51 -7.57 9.68
C ILE A 333 0.82 -9.06 9.79
N ASP A 334 -0.20 -9.92 9.74
CA ASP A 334 -0.01 -11.37 9.74
C ASP A 334 0.80 -11.83 8.53
N PHE A 335 0.54 -11.25 7.36
CA PHE A 335 1.31 -11.52 6.15
C PHE A 335 2.76 -11.06 6.29
N LEU A 336 3.00 -9.81 6.69
CA LEU A 336 4.35 -9.25 6.83
C LEU A 336 5.17 -9.95 7.92
N ALA A 337 4.53 -10.41 9.01
CA ALA A 337 5.18 -11.19 10.03
C ALA A 337 5.73 -12.52 9.46
N LYS A 338 4.94 -13.22 8.64
CA LYS A 338 5.38 -14.45 7.96
C LYS A 338 6.51 -14.19 6.96
N VAL A 339 6.44 -13.09 6.21
CA VAL A 339 7.51 -12.70 5.27
C VAL A 339 8.81 -12.43 6.01
N ASN A 340 8.78 -11.68 7.12
CA ASN A 340 9.97 -11.25 7.84
C ASN A 340 10.66 -12.35 8.67
N LEU A 341 10.02 -13.52 8.83
CA LEU A 341 10.60 -14.70 9.47
C LEU A 341 11.50 -15.52 8.53
N ASN A 342 11.31 -15.40 7.22
CA ASN A 342 12.07 -16.10 6.17
C ASN A 342 13.19 -15.23 5.58
#